data_AF-A0A950ETM7-F1
#
_entry.id   AF-A0A950ETM7-F1
#
_cell.length_a   1.000
_cell.length_b   1.000
_cell.length_c   1.000
_cell.angle_alpha   90.00
_cell.angle_beta   90.00
_cell.angle_gamma   90.00
#
_symmetry.space_group_name_H-M   'P 1'
#
loop_
_entity.id
_entity.type
_entity.pdbx_description
1 polymer ?
#
loop_
_entity_poly.entity_id
_entity_poly.type
_entity_poly.pdbx_seq_one_letter_code
_entity_poly.pdbx_strand_id
1 'polypeptide(L)'
;PARGKKCQAMHGLIEEGKELIAEGLSDTVLDAGLIGAAQKVEHYEIAAYGTARTHASLLGLSELADLLEQTLEEEKQTDAKLSELAGDINVAAEAPSNGRSKRVRVTA
;
A
#
# COMPACT_ATOMS: atom_id res chain seq x y z
N PRO A 1 22.36 19.31 5.96
CA PRO A 1 21.97 17.99 6.52
C PRO A 1 20.46 17.78 6.30
N ALA A 2 20.02 16.55 5.99
CA ALA A 2 18.60 16.23 5.96
C ALA A 2 18.01 16.30 7.38
N ARG A 3 16.81 16.86 7.52
CA ARG A 3 16.09 16.94 8.80
C ARG A 3 14.85 16.06 8.72
N GLY A 4 14.79 15.03 9.55
CA GLY A 4 13.62 14.15 9.61
C GLY A 4 12.37 14.93 10.06
N LYS A 5 11.25 14.71 9.36
CA LYS A 5 9.92 15.17 9.75
C LYS A 5 8.98 13.98 9.63
N LYS A 6 8.16 13.73 10.66
CA LYS A 6 7.10 12.71 10.59
C LYS A 6 6.12 13.09 9.47
N CYS A 7 5.97 12.21 8.49
CA CYS A 7 4.94 12.32 7.46
C CYS A 7 3.61 11.81 8.03
N GLN A 8 2.64 12.70 8.24
CA GLN A 8 1.34 12.32 8.80
C GLN A 8 0.50 11.50 7.80
N ALA A 9 0.63 11.79 6.50
CA ALA A 9 -0.07 11.04 5.46
C ALA A 9 0.38 9.58 5.43
N MET A 10 1.69 9.35 5.30
CA MET A 10 2.25 7.99 5.31
C MET A 10 1.95 7.25 6.62
N HIS A 11 1.97 7.95 7.76
CA HIS A 11 1.59 7.34 9.02
C HIS A 11 0.14 6.84 9.00
N GLY A 12 -0.81 7.65 8.51
CA GLY A 12 -2.21 7.24 8.37
C GLY A 12 -2.38 6.01 7.49
N LEU A 13 -1.73 5.99 6.32
CA LEU A 13 -1.78 4.84 5.39
C LEU A 13 -1.25 3.55 6.04
N ILE A 14 -0.19 3.64 6.84
CA ILE A 14 0.35 2.50 7.58
C ILE A 14 -0.62 2.04 8.68
N GLU A 15 -1.29 2.97 9.38
CA GLU A 15 -2.27 2.60 10.41
C GLU A 15 -3.50 1.90 9.79
N GLU A 16 -3.97 2.30 8.61
CA GLU A 16 -5.05 1.59 7.90
C GLU A 16 -4.70 0.11 7.67
N GLY A 17 -3.47 -0.18 7.24
CA GLY A 17 -3.02 -1.57 7.08
C GLY A 17 -2.97 -2.35 8.41
N LYS A 18 -2.62 -1.70 9.51
CA LYS A 18 -2.60 -2.32 10.84
C LYS A 18 -4.01 -2.59 11.38
N GLU A 19 -4.95 -1.69 11.11
CA GLU A 19 -6.35 -1.87 11.49
C GLU A 19 -6.93 -3.13 10.82
N LEU A 20 -6.67 -3.32 9.51
CA LEU A 20 -7.07 -4.53 8.77
C LEU A 20 -6.53 -5.82 9.40
N ILE A 21 -5.26 -5.83 9.84
CA ILE A 21 -4.66 -6.99 10.52
C ILE A 21 -5.38 -7.32 11.83
N ALA A 22 -5.90 -6.30 12.53
CA ALA A 22 -6.58 -6.46 13.81
C ALA A 22 -8.06 -6.90 13.69
N GLU A 23 -8.66 -6.83 12.50
CA GLU A 23 -10.09 -7.10 12.27
C GLU A 23 -10.49 -8.59 12.33
N GLY A 24 -9.52 -9.52 12.36
CA GLY A 24 -9.81 -10.96 12.46
C GLY A 24 -10.49 -11.52 11.21
N LEU A 25 -10.16 -10.97 10.04
CA LEU A 25 -10.62 -11.40 8.72
C LEU A 25 -10.05 -12.79 8.37
N SER A 26 -10.70 -13.50 7.45
CA SER A 26 -10.11 -14.72 6.88
C SER A 26 -8.89 -14.37 6.04
N ASP A 27 -7.89 -15.26 6.00
CA ASP A 27 -6.61 -15.05 5.32
C ASP A 27 -6.75 -14.44 3.91
N THR A 28 -7.64 -14.98 3.07
CA THR A 28 -7.85 -14.47 1.69
C THR A 28 -8.43 -13.05 1.64
N VAL A 29 -9.29 -12.70 2.60
CA VAL A 29 -9.89 -11.36 2.70
C VAL A 29 -8.89 -10.38 3.31
N LEU A 30 -8.08 -10.84 4.26
CA LEU A 30 -6.99 -10.05 4.82
C LEU A 30 -5.94 -9.72 3.75
N ASP A 31 -5.51 -10.71 2.96
CA ASP A 31 -4.55 -10.51 1.88
C ASP A 31 -5.07 -9.50 0.85
N ALA A 32 -6.34 -9.62 0.43
CA ALA A 32 -6.98 -8.65 -0.45
C ALA A 32 -6.98 -7.23 0.13
N GLY A 33 -7.31 -7.09 1.42
CA GLY A 33 -7.30 -5.81 2.13
C GLY A 33 -5.89 -5.22 2.24
N LEU A 34 -4.89 -6.04 2.56
CA LEU A 34 -3.50 -5.63 2.69
C LEU A 34 -2.90 -5.18 1.36
N ILE A 35 -3.25 -5.84 0.26
CA ILE A 35 -2.86 -5.40 -1.08
C ILE A 35 -3.45 -4.03 -1.37
N GLY A 36 -4.75 -3.83 -1.11
CA GLY A 36 -5.37 -2.52 -1.27
C GLY A 36 -4.73 -1.43 -0.41
N ALA A 37 -4.34 -1.74 0.83
CA ALA A 37 -3.60 -0.81 1.69
C ALA A 37 -2.21 -0.49 1.14
N ALA A 38 -1.48 -1.49 0.63
CA ALA A 38 -0.18 -1.29 0.00
C ALA A 38 -0.28 -0.42 -1.26
N GLN A 39 -1.27 -0.65 -2.13
CA GLN A 39 -1.47 0.19 -3.32
C GLN A 39 -1.71 1.66 -2.98
N LYS A 40 -2.40 1.96 -1.88
CA LYS A 40 -2.55 3.36 -1.41
C LYS A 40 -1.21 3.99 -1.01
N VAL A 41 -0.32 3.20 -0.41
CA VAL A 41 1.06 3.63 -0.09
C VAL A 41 1.82 3.94 -1.38
N GLU A 42 1.82 3.01 -2.35
CA GLU A 42 2.49 3.22 -3.64
C GLU A 42 1.97 4.46 -4.38
N HIS A 43 0.64 4.68 -4.39
CA HIS A 43 0.05 5.86 -5.04
C HIS A 43 0.48 7.18 -4.38
N TYR A 44 0.64 7.17 -3.06
CA TYR A 44 1.18 8.32 -2.34
C TYR A 44 2.64 8.60 -2.76
N GLU A 45 3.45 7.55 -2.89
CA GLU A 45 4.86 7.67 -3.27
C GLU A 45 5.03 8.09 -4.74
N ILE A 46 4.24 7.54 -5.66
CA ILE A 46 4.20 7.95 -7.07
C ILE A 46 3.90 9.45 -7.18
N ALA A 47 2.92 9.96 -6.44
CA ALA A 47 2.59 11.38 -6.43
C ALA A 47 3.73 12.24 -5.84
N ALA A 48 4.37 11.77 -4.75
CA ALA A 48 5.46 12.47 -4.08
C ALA A 48 6.72 12.54 -4.95
N TYR A 49 7.18 11.41 -5.48
CA TYR A 49 8.37 11.33 -6.35
C TYR A 49 8.15 12.03 -7.69
N GLY A 50 6.97 11.93 -8.30
CA GLY A 50 6.65 12.69 -9.51
C GLY A 50 6.76 14.20 -9.31
N THR A 51 6.28 14.70 -8.16
CA THR A 51 6.41 16.13 -7.80
C THR A 51 7.87 16.51 -7.54
N ALA A 52 8.59 15.71 -6.75
CA ALA A 52 9.98 15.98 -6.41
C ALA A 52 10.89 15.97 -7.66
N ARG A 53 10.72 14.98 -8.55
CA ARG A 53 11.46 14.85 -9.81
C ARG A 53 11.23 16.04 -10.73
N THR A 54 9.99 16.52 -10.79
CA THR A 54 9.63 17.72 -11.56
C THR A 54 10.33 18.96 -10.99
N HIS A 55 10.33 19.14 -9.67
CA HIS A 55 11.05 20.25 -9.05
C HIS A 55 12.56 20.18 -9.27
N ALA A 56 13.18 19.01 -9.14
CA ALA A 56 14.61 18.82 -9.42
C ALA A 56 14.95 19.23 -10.86
N SER A 57 14.11 18.82 -11.83
CA SER A 57 14.26 19.20 -13.24
C SER A 57 14.19 20.72 -13.44
N LEU A 58 13.19 21.39 -12.84
CA LEU A 58 13.02 22.85 -12.94
C LEU A 58 14.18 23.65 -12.31
N LEU A 59 14.85 23.07 -11.30
CA LEU A 59 16.01 23.66 -10.64
C LEU A 59 17.34 23.34 -11.35
N GLY A 60 17.33 22.59 -12.46
CA GLY A 60 18.53 22.19 -13.18
C GLY A 60 19.37 21.13 -12.46
N LEU A 61 18.77 20.40 -11.50
CA LEU A 61 19.42 19.35 -10.73
C LEU A 61 19.27 17.99 -11.43
N SER A 62 19.86 17.84 -12.62
CA SER A 62 19.63 16.70 -13.51
C SER A 62 19.90 15.33 -12.87
N GLU A 63 21.05 15.17 -12.19
CA GLU A 63 21.38 13.89 -11.54
C GLU A 63 20.35 13.50 -10.46
N LEU A 64 19.82 14.49 -9.73
CA LEU A 64 18.77 14.25 -8.74
C LEU A 64 17.44 13.92 -9.40
N ALA A 65 17.11 14.58 -10.51
CA ALA A 65 15.91 14.26 -11.28
C ALA A 65 15.95 12.83 -11.83
N ASP A 66 17.10 12.38 -12.31
CA ASP A 66 17.29 11.01 -12.82
C ASP A 66 17.15 9.98 -11.70
N LEU A 67 17.73 10.25 -10.51
CA LEU A 67 17.57 9.36 -9.36
C LEU A 67 16.12 9.29 -8.88
N LEU A 68 15.41 10.41 -8.84
CA LEU A 68 14.00 10.44 -8.45
C LEU A 68 13.10 9.78 -9.50
N GLU A 69 13.48 9.81 -10.79
CA GLU A 69 12.77 9.08 -11.85
C GLU A 69 12.94 7.56 -11.69
N GLN A 70 14.13 7.09 -11.31
CA GLN A 70 14.36 5.68 -11.04
C GLN A 70 13.43 5.18 -9.93
N THR A 71 13.37 5.88 -8.80
CA THR A 71 12.47 5.50 -7.71
C THR A 71 11.01 5.60 -8.13
N LEU A 72 10.61 6.66 -8.85
CA LEU A 72 9.24 6.78 -9.37
C LEU A 72 8.84 5.58 -10.25
N GLU A 73 9.75 5.08 -11.08
CA GLU A 73 9.50 3.94 -11.94
C GLU A 73 9.45 2.62 -11.14
N GLU A 74 10.28 2.47 -10.11
CA GLU A 74 10.21 1.34 -9.17
C GLU A 74 8.84 1.28 -8.47
N GLU A 75 8.32 2.40 -7.95
CA GLU A 75 7.01 2.41 -7.28
C GLU A 75 5.85 2.09 -8.24
N LYS A 76 5.90 2.61 -9.48
CA LYS A 76 4.92 2.24 -10.51
C LYS A 76 4.93 0.74 -10.83
N GLN A 77 6.12 0.14 -10.90
CA GLN A 77 6.26 -1.29 -11.13
C GLN A 77 5.78 -2.11 -9.94
N THR A 78 5.99 -1.62 -8.72
CA THR A 78 5.46 -2.25 -7.50
C THR A 78 3.93 -2.20 -7.48
N ASP A 79 3.30 -1.05 -7.76
CA ASP A 79 1.84 -0.94 -7.85
C ASP A 79 1.24 -1.83 -8.97
N ALA A 80 1.93 -1.94 -10.11
CA ALA A 80 1.51 -2.84 -11.18
C ALA A 80 1.52 -4.31 -10.72
N LYS A 81 2.57 -4.74 -10.02
CA LYS A 81 2.65 -6.10 -9.43
C LYS A 81 1.58 -6.34 -8.37
N LEU A 82 1.28 -5.34 -7.54
CA LEU A 82 0.19 -5.42 -6.58
C LEU A 82 -1.16 -5.54 -7.27
N SER A 83 -1.36 -4.84 -8.39
CA SER A 83 -2.58 -4.95 -9.21
C SER A 83 -2.75 -6.34 -9.82
N GLU A 84 -1.66 -6.94 -10.33
CA GLU A 84 -1.66 -8.33 -10.80
C GLU A 84 -2.05 -9.30 -9.67
N LEU A 85 -1.40 -9.16 -8.51
CA LEU A 85 -1.67 -9.99 -7.33
C LEU A 85 -3.12 -9.82 -6.83
N ALA A 86 -3.66 -8.59 -6.86
CA ALA A 86 -5.04 -8.30 -6.51
C ALA A 86 -6.03 -9.03 -7.43
N GLY A 87 -5.74 -9.11 -8.74
CA GLY A 87 -6.56 -9.83 -9.70
C GLY A 87 -6.75 -11.30 -9.32
N ASP A 88 -5.67 -11.96 -8.90
CA ASP A 88 -5.70 -13.38 -8.49
C ASP A 88 -6.36 -13.57 -7.12
N ILE A 89 -6.03 -12.72 -6.14
CA ILE A 89 -6.47 -12.87 -4.74
C ILE A 89 -7.92 -12.44 -4.55
N ASN A 90 -8.40 -11.39 -5.23
CA ASN A 90 -9.79 -10.96 -5.11
C ASN A 90 -10.76 -12.06 -5.61
N VAL A 91 -10.39 -12.80 -6.66
CA VAL A 91 -11.17 -13.95 -7.12
C VAL A 91 -11.20 -15.06 -6.06
N ALA A 92 -10.10 -15.29 -5.35
CA ALA A 92 -10.04 -16.26 -4.26
C ALA A 92 -10.84 -15.79 -3.01
N ALA A 93 -10.94 -14.49 -2.76
CA ALA A 93 -11.71 -13.92 -1.66
C ALA A 93 -13.23 -14.01 -1.86
N GLU A 94 -13.72 -14.02 -3.12
CA GLU A 94 -15.15 -14.22 -3.44
C GLU A 94 -15.64 -15.66 -3.20
N ALA A 95 -14.74 -16.64 -3.10
CA ALA A 95 -15.12 -18.03 -2.85
C ALA A 95 -15.64 -18.19 -1.41
N PRO A 96 -16.82 -18.81 -1.17
CA PRO A 96 -17.38 -18.93 0.16
C PRO A 96 -16.43 -19.74 1.06
N SER A 97 -15.90 -19.09 2.10
CA SER A 97 -15.08 -19.75 3.11
C SER A 97 -15.95 -20.77 3.87
N ASN A 98 -15.76 -22.05 3.57
CA ASN A 98 -16.38 -23.16 4.30
C ASN A 98 -15.68 -23.34 5.66
N GLY A 99 -15.76 -22.33 6.53
CA GLY A 99 -15.09 -22.28 7.82
C GLY A 99 -16.04 -21.79 8.92
N ARG A 100 -16.68 -22.73 9.62
CA ARG A 100 -17.53 -22.46 10.80
C ARG A 100 -16.77 -21.66 11.86
N SER A 101 -17.06 -20.37 11.99
CA SER A 101 -16.74 -19.62 13.22
C SER A 101 -17.64 -20.14 14.35
N LYS A 102 -17.07 -20.94 15.25
CA LYS A 102 -17.72 -21.32 16.52
C LYS A 102 -17.88 -20.06 17.36
N ARG A 103 -19.06 -19.43 17.29
CA ARG A 103 -19.50 -18.48 18.31
C ARG A 103 -19.40 -19.16 19.68
N VAL A 104 -18.50 -18.67 20.52
CA VAL A 104 -18.47 -18.95 21.95
C VAL A 104 -19.82 -18.51 22.52
N ARG A 105 -20.67 -19.46 22.90
CA ARG A 105 -21.84 -19.20 23.73
C ARG A 105 -21.35 -18.79 25.11
N VAL A 106 -21.40 -17.49 25.41
CA VAL A 106 -21.48 -17.04 26.79
C VAL A 106 -22.95 -17.12 27.18
N THR A 107 -23.33 -18.20 27.86
CA THR A 107 -24.60 -18.28 28.57
C THR A 107 -24.43 -17.65 29.94
N ALA A 108 -25.27 -16.66 30.23
CA ALA A 108 -25.50 -16.12 31.58
C ALA A 108 -26.27 -17.13 32.44
#